data_AF-A0A084AYT4-F1
#
_entry.id   AF-A0A084AYT4-F1
#
_cell.length_a   1.000
_cell.length_b   1.000
_cell.length_c   1.000
_cell.angle_alpha   90.00
_cell.angle_beta   90.00
_cell.angle_gamma   90.00
#
_symmetry.space_group_name_H-M   'P 1'
#
loop_
_entity.id
_entity.type
_entity.pdbx_description
1 polymer ?
#
loop_
_entity_poly.entity_id
_entity_poly.type
_entity_poly.pdbx_seq_one_letter_code
_entity_poly.pdbx_strand_id
1 'polypeptide(L)'
;MPQHHAHHERIVERLYELLEKEARLVDVSPETGIISRTAVAATYSSTETILAKLLSAYPKHAVDSRLTCYAGSRLADDLSGRTDGIKLIFGTDEGRESVAALYGDLLLNKLAIAQMVDMLKRLVSKIRSWDGLLRIMELDAGTGCTPKSMVPMLASLGIQVEYTFTDLSGPFVAAARKTFGKEYSPVHEISDSTHRTATRARPH
;
A
#
# COMPACT_ATOMS: atom_id res chain seq x y z
N MET A 1 18.21 -7.69 -24.13
CA MET A 1 17.54 -6.95 -23.04
C MET A 1 18.55 -6.05 -22.34
N PRO A 2 18.19 -4.84 -21.89
CA PRO A 2 19.06 -3.97 -21.11
C PRO A 2 19.49 -4.68 -19.82
N GLN A 3 20.65 -4.31 -19.28
CA GLN A 3 21.15 -4.89 -18.04
C GLN A 3 20.22 -4.48 -16.87
N HIS A 4 19.56 -5.46 -16.27
CA HIS A 4 18.72 -5.30 -15.09
C HIS A 4 18.98 -6.45 -14.13
N HIS A 5 18.69 -6.26 -12.85
CA HIS A 5 18.83 -7.34 -11.88
C HIS A 5 17.81 -8.46 -12.16
N ALA A 6 18.21 -9.72 -12.01
CA ALA A 6 17.38 -10.89 -12.34
C ALA A 6 15.98 -10.91 -11.69
N HIS A 7 15.79 -10.24 -10.55
CA HIS A 7 14.49 -10.20 -9.87
C HIS A 7 13.49 -9.21 -10.52
N HIS A 8 13.93 -8.41 -11.49
CA HIS A 8 13.12 -7.42 -12.21
C HIS A 8 12.66 -7.89 -13.60
N GLU A 9 12.93 -9.14 -14.00
CA GLU A 9 12.60 -9.65 -15.34
C GLU A 9 11.13 -9.36 -15.73
N ARG A 10 10.18 -9.74 -14.86
CA ARG A 10 8.75 -9.54 -15.09
C ARG A 10 8.33 -8.07 -15.23
N ILE A 11 8.93 -7.16 -14.46
CA ILE A 11 8.59 -5.73 -14.56
C ILE A 11 9.22 -5.13 -15.83
N VAL A 12 10.41 -5.57 -16.22
CA VAL A 12 11.06 -5.14 -17.47
C VAL A 12 10.27 -5.62 -18.68
N GLU A 13 9.79 -6.86 -18.68
CA GLU A 13 8.86 -7.37 -19.69
C GLU A 13 7.63 -6.48 -19.80
N ARG A 14 6.98 -6.15 -18.67
CA ARG A 14 5.81 -5.27 -18.66
C ARG A 14 6.13 -3.86 -19.19
N LEU A 15 7.29 -3.30 -18.87
CA LEU A 15 7.72 -2.01 -19.42
C LEU A 15 7.88 -2.08 -20.93
N TYR A 16 8.45 -3.17 -21.46
CA TYR A 16 8.55 -3.37 -22.91
C TYR A 16 7.18 -3.54 -23.57
N GLU A 17 6.23 -4.22 -22.93
CA GLU A 17 4.85 -4.26 -23.42
C GLU A 17 4.20 -2.88 -23.48
N LEU A 18 4.43 -2.02 -22.47
CA LEU A 18 3.93 -0.63 -22.48
C LEU A 18 4.58 0.17 -23.61
N LEU A 19 5.90 0.04 -23.78
CA LEU A 19 6.64 0.72 -24.84
C LEU A 19 6.20 0.26 -26.23
N GLU A 20 5.90 -1.03 -26.39
CA GLU A 20 5.44 -1.61 -27.65
C GLU A 20 3.98 -1.29 -27.90
N LYS A 21 3.05 -1.68 -27.01
CA LYS A 21 1.61 -1.69 -27.31
C LYS A 21 0.94 -0.34 -27.09
N GLU A 22 1.40 0.44 -26.11
CA GLU A 22 0.75 1.71 -25.72
C GLU A 22 1.52 2.91 -26.28
N ALA A 23 2.81 3.01 -26.01
CA ALA A 23 3.63 4.14 -26.47
C ALA A 23 4.06 4.02 -27.94
N ARG A 24 3.98 2.81 -28.53
CA ARG A 24 4.42 2.48 -29.89
C ARG A 24 5.85 2.95 -30.20
N LEU A 25 6.73 2.97 -29.21
CA LEU A 25 8.11 3.43 -29.33
C LEU A 25 9.07 2.35 -29.83
N VAL A 26 8.70 1.08 -29.67
CA VAL A 26 9.46 -0.08 -30.11
C VAL A 26 8.53 -1.12 -30.72
N ASP A 27 9.11 -2.01 -31.53
CA ASP A 27 8.51 -3.29 -31.91
C ASP A 27 9.37 -4.41 -31.30
N VAL A 28 8.72 -5.47 -30.81
CA VAL A 28 9.39 -6.67 -30.31
C VAL A 28 9.01 -7.83 -31.23
N SER A 29 9.99 -8.40 -31.95
CA SER A 29 9.72 -9.55 -32.81
C SER A 29 9.24 -10.74 -31.96
N PRO A 30 8.05 -11.30 -32.23
CA PRO A 30 7.54 -12.46 -31.50
C PRO A 30 8.43 -13.71 -31.66
N GLU A 31 9.13 -13.83 -32.78
CA GLU A 31 9.94 -15.00 -33.13
C GLU A 31 11.35 -14.94 -32.56
N THR A 32 11.94 -13.74 -32.52
CA THR A 32 13.37 -13.56 -32.17
C THR A 32 13.59 -12.79 -30.88
N GLY A 33 12.56 -12.12 -30.35
CA GLY A 33 12.68 -11.21 -29.21
C GLY A 33 13.52 -9.96 -29.50
N ILE A 34 13.92 -9.74 -30.75
CA ILE A 34 14.70 -8.56 -31.14
C ILE A 34 13.81 -7.32 -31.01
N ILE A 35 14.37 -6.29 -30.39
CA ILE A 35 13.69 -5.02 -30.13
C ILE A 35 14.21 -3.98 -31.12
N SER A 36 13.32 -3.39 -31.90
CA SER A 36 13.64 -2.32 -32.86
C SER A 36 12.88 -1.04 -32.52
N ARG A 37 13.44 0.12 -32.89
CA ARG A 37 12.77 1.42 -32.72
C ARG A 37 11.75 1.63 -33.84
N THR A 38 10.59 2.16 -33.51
CA THR A 38 9.62 2.63 -34.51
C THR A 38 9.98 4.04 -34.99
N ALA A 39 9.21 4.55 -35.97
CA ALA A 39 9.29 5.94 -36.41
C ALA A 39 8.66 6.94 -35.41
N VAL A 40 8.03 6.46 -34.33
CA VAL A 40 7.37 7.34 -33.34
C VAL A 40 8.43 8.01 -32.47
N ALA A 41 8.46 9.34 -32.50
CA ALA A 41 9.33 10.13 -31.66
C ALA A 41 8.88 10.03 -30.20
N ALA A 42 9.83 9.82 -29.29
CA ALA A 42 9.54 9.92 -27.86
C ALA A 42 9.27 11.39 -27.50
N THR A 43 8.21 11.63 -26.74
CA THR A 43 7.96 12.95 -26.16
C THR A 43 8.92 13.17 -24.99
N TYR A 44 9.81 14.14 -25.12
CA TYR A 44 10.70 14.52 -24.03
C TYR A 44 10.10 15.69 -23.25
N SER A 45 9.84 15.45 -21.97
CA SER A 45 9.53 16.47 -20.97
C SER A 45 10.16 16.02 -19.67
N SER A 46 10.65 16.96 -18.86
CA SER A 46 11.19 16.61 -17.56
C SER A 46 10.08 16.05 -16.67
N THR A 47 10.43 15.13 -15.77
CA THR A 47 9.47 14.53 -14.82
C THR A 47 8.77 15.60 -13.99
N GLU A 48 9.49 16.66 -13.60
CA GLU A 48 8.96 17.80 -12.84
C GLU A 48 7.91 18.56 -13.66
N THR A 49 8.15 18.73 -14.95
CA THR A 49 7.21 19.40 -15.86
C THR A 49 5.93 18.58 -16.02
N ILE A 50 6.06 17.26 -16.16
CA ILE A 50 4.91 16.36 -16.26
C ILE A 50 4.12 16.36 -14.95
N LEU A 51 4.81 16.24 -13.80
CA LEU A 51 4.18 16.27 -12.49
C LEU A 51 3.44 17.59 -12.25
N ALA A 52 4.06 18.73 -12.55
CA ALA A 52 3.42 20.04 -12.39
C ALA A 52 2.11 20.14 -13.20
N LYS A 53 2.10 19.64 -14.44
CA LYS A 53 0.89 19.59 -15.28
C LYS A 53 -0.17 18.68 -14.66
N LEU A 54 0.19 17.49 -14.18
CA LEU A 54 -0.74 16.56 -13.54
C LEU A 54 -1.34 17.14 -12.26
N LEU A 55 -0.53 17.76 -11.41
CA LEU A 55 -0.98 18.39 -10.18
C LEU A 55 -1.92 19.57 -10.44
N SER A 56 -1.68 20.33 -11.52
CA SER A 56 -2.56 21.43 -11.92
C SER A 56 -3.87 20.94 -12.52
N ALA A 57 -3.83 19.93 -13.38
CA ALA A 57 -5.01 19.43 -14.09
C ALA A 57 -5.90 18.52 -13.21
N TYR A 58 -5.26 17.73 -12.34
CA TYR A 58 -5.90 16.68 -11.55
C TYR A 58 -5.46 16.73 -10.07
N PRO A 59 -5.77 17.82 -9.34
CA PRO A 59 -5.31 17.98 -7.95
C PRO A 59 -5.80 16.88 -6.99
N LYS A 60 -6.92 16.22 -7.31
CA LYS A 60 -7.44 15.07 -6.54
C LYS A 60 -6.57 13.81 -6.67
N HIS A 61 -5.71 13.76 -7.68
CA HIS A 61 -4.75 12.69 -7.97
C HIS A 61 -3.31 13.09 -7.60
N ALA A 62 -3.16 14.08 -6.69
CA ALA A 62 -1.85 14.59 -6.32
C ALA A 62 -0.99 13.54 -5.61
N VAL A 63 -1.61 12.68 -4.81
CA VAL A 63 -0.92 11.67 -3.99
C VAL A 63 -0.28 10.61 -4.88
N ASP A 64 -1.08 9.98 -5.74
CA ASP A 64 -0.64 8.98 -6.71
C ASP A 64 0.36 9.58 -7.70
N SER A 65 0.10 10.77 -8.24
CA SER A 65 1.05 11.44 -9.16
C SER A 65 2.41 11.70 -8.51
N ARG A 66 2.44 12.17 -7.25
CA ARG A 66 3.69 12.42 -6.53
C ARG A 66 4.45 11.13 -6.26
N LEU A 67 3.77 10.08 -5.81
CA LEU A 67 4.40 8.79 -5.55
C LEU A 67 4.95 8.16 -6.82
N THR A 68 4.20 8.21 -7.93
CA THR A 68 4.68 7.76 -9.24
C THR A 68 5.92 8.52 -9.68
N CYS A 69 5.96 9.84 -9.50
CA CYS A 69 7.15 10.64 -9.79
C CYS A 69 8.34 10.27 -8.87
N TYR A 70 8.08 10.12 -7.57
CA TYR A 70 9.09 9.79 -6.57
C TYR A 70 9.76 8.43 -6.85
N ALA A 71 8.97 7.40 -7.14
CA ALA A 71 9.49 6.08 -7.49
C ALA A 71 10.07 6.05 -8.93
N GLY A 72 9.33 6.61 -9.89
CA GLY A 72 9.68 6.58 -11.32
C GLY A 72 10.98 7.32 -11.64
N SER A 73 11.28 8.43 -10.95
CA SER A 73 12.55 9.16 -11.10
C SER A 73 13.79 8.33 -10.71
N ARG A 74 13.61 7.23 -9.96
CA ARG A 74 14.67 6.32 -9.51
C ARG A 74 14.56 4.93 -10.13
N LEU A 75 13.64 4.74 -11.07
CA LEU A 75 13.38 3.44 -11.70
C LEU A 75 14.63 2.84 -12.35
N ALA A 76 15.45 3.65 -13.01
CA ALA A 76 16.69 3.16 -13.63
C ALA A 76 17.71 2.65 -12.60
N ASP A 77 17.80 3.31 -11.44
CA ASP A 77 18.66 2.88 -10.34
C ASP A 77 18.13 1.60 -9.68
N ASP A 78 16.81 1.47 -9.54
CA ASP A 78 16.16 0.27 -9.00
C ASP A 78 16.38 -0.93 -9.93
N LEU A 79 16.02 -0.79 -11.21
CA LEU A 79 16.18 -1.85 -12.20
C LEU A 79 17.63 -2.32 -12.35
N SER A 80 18.61 -1.42 -12.16
CA SER A 80 20.04 -1.75 -12.21
C SER A 80 20.62 -2.28 -10.89
N GLY A 81 19.84 -2.30 -9.81
CA GLY A 81 20.25 -2.73 -8.47
C GLY A 81 21.10 -1.72 -7.69
N ARG A 82 21.19 -0.46 -8.17
CA ARG A 82 21.85 0.63 -7.44
C ARG A 82 21.03 1.12 -6.24
N THR A 83 19.71 0.98 -6.32
CA THR A 83 18.80 1.13 -5.18
C THR A 83 17.89 -0.08 -5.08
N ASP A 84 17.17 -0.18 -3.97
CA ASP A 84 16.14 -1.19 -3.72
C ASP A 84 14.80 -0.46 -3.57
N GLY A 85 13.82 -0.80 -4.40
CA GLY A 85 12.51 -0.16 -4.43
C GLY A 85 11.72 -0.31 -3.12
N ILE A 86 11.87 -1.45 -2.41
CA ILE A 86 11.23 -1.65 -1.11
C ILE A 86 11.83 -0.69 -0.09
N LYS A 87 13.16 -0.56 -0.04
CA LYS A 87 13.85 0.41 0.83
C LYS A 87 13.54 1.85 0.44
N LEU A 88 13.38 2.13 -0.85
CA LEU A 88 13.02 3.47 -1.32
C LEU A 88 11.64 3.90 -0.80
N ILE A 89 10.66 3.00 -0.85
CA ILE A 89 9.27 3.26 -0.42
C ILE A 89 9.11 3.15 1.10
N PHE A 90 9.69 2.14 1.75
CA PHE A 90 9.44 1.87 3.17
C PHE A 90 10.60 2.23 4.11
N GLY A 91 11.79 2.44 3.57
CA GLY A 91 13.00 2.76 4.35
C GLY A 91 13.18 4.25 4.64
N THR A 92 12.55 5.13 3.86
CA THR A 92 12.63 6.60 4.01
C THR A 92 11.37 7.17 4.65
N ASP A 93 11.47 8.32 5.31
CA ASP A 93 10.29 9.04 5.82
C ASP A 93 9.37 9.49 4.68
N GLU A 94 9.94 10.10 3.64
CA GLU A 94 9.18 10.57 2.47
C GLU A 94 8.43 9.42 1.75
N GLY A 95 9.09 8.27 1.57
CA GLY A 95 8.45 7.09 0.98
C GLY A 95 7.31 6.56 1.86
N ARG A 96 7.53 6.45 3.18
CA ARG A 96 6.51 5.97 4.13
C ARG A 96 5.31 6.90 4.19
N GLU A 97 5.54 8.21 4.20
CA GLU A 97 4.48 9.21 4.14
C GLU A 97 3.72 9.13 2.82
N SER A 98 4.43 8.99 1.70
CA SER A 98 3.80 8.91 0.38
C SER A 98 2.91 7.68 0.22
N VAL A 99 3.37 6.51 0.69
CA VAL A 99 2.56 5.28 0.62
C VAL A 99 1.41 5.29 1.62
N ALA A 100 1.61 5.86 2.82
CA ALA A 100 0.51 6.06 3.77
C ALA A 100 -0.55 7.00 3.21
N ALA A 101 -0.16 8.09 2.55
CA ALA A 101 -1.09 8.97 1.84
C ALA A 101 -1.79 8.24 0.69
N LEU A 102 -1.10 7.38 -0.07
CA LEU A 102 -1.76 6.59 -1.13
C LEU A 102 -2.89 5.73 -0.55
N TYR A 103 -2.63 4.99 0.53
CA TYR A 103 -3.63 4.12 1.15
C TYR A 103 -4.70 4.88 1.95
N GLY A 104 -4.35 6.01 2.56
CA GLY A 104 -5.25 6.73 3.47
C GLY A 104 -5.97 7.92 2.85
N ASP A 105 -5.37 8.56 1.84
CA ASP A 105 -5.83 9.83 1.31
C ASP A 105 -6.35 9.78 -0.13
N LEU A 106 -6.03 8.73 -0.90
CA LEU A 106 -6.60 8.53 -2.22
C LEU A 106 -8.12 8.34 -2.12
N LEU A 107 -8.87 9.01 -3.01
CA LEU A 107 -10.33 9.08 -2.97
C LEU A 107 -11.00 7.70 -2.89
N LEU A 108 -10.56 6.75 -3.70
CA LEU A 108 -11.15 5.41 -3.74
C LEU A 108 -10.91 4.65 -2.43
N ASN A 109 -9.72 4.79 -1.83
CA ASN A 109 -9.40 4.14 -0.56
C ASN A 109 -10.17 4.76 0.60
N LYS A 110 -10.27 6.11 0.63
CA LYS A 110 -11.13 6.82 1.60
C LYS A 110 -12.58 6.37 1.53
N LEU A 111 -13.11 6.24 0.31
CA LEU A 111 -14.47 5.77 0.10
C LEU A 111 -14.66 4.34 0.62
N ALA A 112 -13.74 3.45 0.30
CA ALA A 112 -13.79 2.05 0.77
C ALA A 112 -13.74 1.97 2.31
N ILE A 113 -12.84 2.72 2.95
CA ILE A 113 -12.75 2.79 4.42
C ILE A 113 -14.05 3.32 5.02
N ALA A 114 -14.60 4.41 4.48
CA ALA A 114 -15.86 4.98 4.95
C ALA A 114 -17.04 4.00 4.80
N GLN A 115 -17.10 3.26 3.69
CA GLN A 115 -18.11 2.22 3.47
C GLN A 115 -17.98 1.07 4.47
N MET A 116 -16.76 0.58 4.75
CA MET A 116 -16.53 -0.45 5.76
C MET A 116 -16.99 0.00 7.15
N VAL A 117 -16.68 1.25 7.51
CA VAL A 117 -17.08 1.86 8.78
C VAL A 117 -18.60 1.98 8.89
N ASP A 118 -19.28 2.50 7.85
CA ASP A 118 -20.74 2.63 7.83
C ASP A 118 -21.44 1.26 7.89
N MET A 119 -20.93 0.29 7.14
CA MET A 119 -21.45 -1.08 7.13
C MET A 119 -21.37 -1.71 8.53
N LEU A 120 -20.23 -1.61 9.21
CA LEU A 120 -20.06 -2.17 10.55
C LEU A 120 -20.93 -1.45 11.59
N LYS A 121 -21.06 -0.12 11.52
CA LYS A 121 -22.00 0.63 12.36
C LYS A 121 -23.42 0.10 12.22
N ARG A 122 -23.90 -0.07 10.98
CA ARG A 122 -25.26 -0.59 10.69
C ARG A 122 -25.44 -2.04 11.11
N LEU A 123 -24.38 -2.84 11.01
CA LEU A 123 -24.40 -4.23 11.46
C LEU A 123 -24.58 -4.29 12.97
N VAL A 124 -23.74 -3.55 13.71
CA VAL A 124 -23.77 -3.52 15.17
C VAL A 124 -25.08 -2.93 15.68
N SER A 125 -25.62 -1.89 15.06
CA SER A 125 -26.90 -1.29 15.48
C SER A 125 -28.10 -2.24 15.37
N LYS A 126 -28.00 -3.32 14.59
CA LYS A 126 -29.06 -4.34 14.47
C LYS A 126 -28.98 -5.40 15.56
N ILE A 127 -27.91 -5.44 16.34
CA ILE A 127 -27.72 -6.38 17.43
C ILE A 127 -28.52 -5.85 18.63
N ARG A 128 -29.71 -6.41 18.87
CA ARG A 128 -30.66 -5.89 19.87
C ARG A 128 -30.32 -6.20 21.32
N SER A 129 -29.53 -7.25 21.56
CA SER A 129 -29.07 -7.67 22.88
C SER A 129 -27.76 -8.45 22.70
N TRP A 130 -26.65 -7.89 23.17
CA TRP A 130 -25.34 -8.53 23.10
C TRP A 130 -24.51 -8.14 24.30
N ASP A 131 -24.28 -9.13 25.16
CA ASP A 131 -23.44 -8.99 26.35
C ASP A 131 -22.03 -9.59 26.11
N GLY A 132 -21.75 -9.98 24.86
CA GLY A 132 -20.49 -10.60 24.46
C GLY A 132 -19.39 -9.61 24.08
N LEU A 133 -18.21 -10.16 23.81
CA LEU A 133 -17.08 -9.42 23.25
C LEU A 133 -17.09 -9.54 21.72
N LEU A 134 -17.18 -8.43 20.99
CA LEU A 134 -16.99 -8.42 19.54
C LEU A 134 -15.50 -8.49 19.22
N ARG A 135 -15.06 -9.56 18.55
CA ARG A 135 -13.66 -9.72 18.11
C ARG A 135 -13.53 -9.44 16.62
N ILE A 136 -12.67 -8.49 16.28
CA ILE A 136 -12.35 -8.10 14.91
C ILE A 136 -10.85 -8.30 14.71
N MET A 137 -10.46 -8.95 13.63
CA MET A 137 -9.06 -9.09 13.24
C MET A 137 -8.88 -8.52 11.85
N GLU A 138 -7.92 -7.62 11.69
CA GLU A 138 -7.50 -7.10 10.39
C GLU A 138 -6.19 -7.76 9.99
N LEU A 139 -6.19 -8.35 8.80
CA LEU A 139 -5.02 -8.95 8.16
C LEU A 139 -4.33 -7.91 7.29
N ASP A 140 -3.00 -7.83 7.38
CA ASP A 140 -2.16 -6.92 6.60
C ASP A 140 -2.60 -5.45 6.70
N ALA A 141 -2.82 -5.00 7.93
CA ALA A 141 -3.32 -3.67 8.24
C ALA A 141 -2.31 -2.54 7.89
N GLY A 142 -1.04 -2.89 7.65
CA GLY A 142 -0.03 -2.07 7.00
C GLY A 142 0.17 -0.71 7.64
N THR A 143 -0.01 0.34 6.85
CA THR A 143 0.18 1.74 7.26
C THR A 143 -0.83 2.22 8.30
N GLY A 144 -1.83 1.40 8.67
CA GLY A 144 -2.80 1.74 9.72
C GLY A 144 -3.90 2.70 9.26
N CYS A 145 -4.10 2.84 7.95
CA CYS A 145 -5.11 3.74 7.37
C CYS A 145 -6.54 3.34 7.77
N THR A 146 -6.89 2.06 7.65
CA THR A 146 -8.21 1.55 8.05
C THR A 146 -8.41 1.63 9.58
N PRO A 147 -7.47 1.14 10.43
CA PRO A 147 -7.57 1.29 11.88
C PRO A 147 -7.80 2.73 12.33
N LYS A 148 -7.17 3.72 11.70
CA LYS A 148 -7.30 5.13 12.05
C LYS A 148 -8.75 5.64 12.06
N SER A 149 -9.61 5.06 11.22
CA SER A 149 -11.04 5.37 11.19
C SER A 149 -11.89 4.31 11.89
N MET A 150 -11.50 3.05 11.80
CA MET A 150 -12.23 1.92 12.35
C MET A 150 -12.20 1.89 13.87
N VAL A 151 -11.02 2.09 14.45
CA VAL A 151 -10.79 1.98 15.90
C VAL A 151 -11.63 3.01 16.66
N PRO A 152 -11.53 4.33 16.42
CA PRO A 152 -12.37 5.31 17.12
C PRO A 152 -13.88 5.07 16.95
N MET A 153 -14.29 4.57 15.78
CA MET A 153 -15.69 4.19 15.56
C MET A 153 -16.10 3.06 16.49
N LEU A 154 -15.30 2.01 16.63
CA LEU A 154 -15.61 0.87 17.49
C LEU A 154 -15.72 1.28 18.97
N ALA A 155 -14.91 2.24 19.46
CA ALA A 155 -15.08 2.80 20.81
C ALA A 155 -16.46 3.43 21.00
N SER A 156 -16.97 4.10 19.97
CA SER A 156 -18.22 4.85 20.05
C SER A 156 -19.47 3.97 20.11
N LEU A 157 -19.35 2.65 19.90
CA LEU A 157 -20.49 1.74 19.82
C LEU A 157 -21.06 1.36 21.19
N GLY A 158 -20.36 1.63 22.29
CA GLY A 158 -20.82 1.30 23.64
C GLY A 158 -20.88 -0.20 23.94
N ILE A 159 -20.27 -1.04 23.11
CA ILE A 159 -20.13 -2.49 23.30
C ILE A 159 -18.68 -2.86 23.59
N GLN A 160 -18.45 -4.04 24.16
CA GLN A 160 -17.08 -4.56 24.31
C GLN A 160 -16.53 -4.99 22.95
N VAL A 161 -15.37 -4.45 22.57
CA VAL A 161 -14.69 -4.77 21.31
C VAL A 161 -13.23 -5.12 21.57
N GLU A 162 -12.77 -6.19 20.92
CA GLU A 162 -11.37 -6.60 20.79
C GLU A 162 -10.98 -6.40 19.31
N TYR A 163 -9.97 -5.57 19.06
CA TYR A 163 -9.45 -5.33 17.71
C TYR A 163 -8.01 -5.82 17.59
N THR A 164 -7.80 -6.84 16.77
CA THR A 164 -6.51 -7.45 16.52
C THR A 164 -5.93 -6.90 15.22
N PHE A 165 -4.95 -6.01 15.34
CA PHE A 165 -4.12 -5.55 14.22
C PHE A 165 -3.06 -6.61 13.91
N THR A 166 -2.94 -7.04 12.65
CA THR A 166 -1.87 -7.94 12.20
C THR A 166 -1.23 -7.42 10.92
N ASP A 167 0.06 -7.69 10.78
CA ASP A 167 0.83 -7.39 9.57
C ASP A 167 2.10 -8.26 9.55
N LEU A 168 2.58 -8.62 8.36
CA LEU A 168 3.86 -9.32 8.16
C LEU A 168 5.07 -8.48 8.61
N SER A 169 4.96 -7.15 8.57
CA SER A 169 6.02 -6.21 8.87
C SER A 169 6.00 -5.79 10.35
N GLY A 170 6.97 -6.27 11.12
CA GLY A 170 7.20 -5.86 12.51
C GLY A 170 7.24 -4.34 12.75
N PRO A 171 7.84 -3.52 11.86
CA PRO A 171 7.76 -2.06 11.95
C PRO A 171 6.33 -1.49 11.91
N PHE A 172 5.44 -2.01 11.06
CA PHE A 172 4.05 -1.54 11.00
C PHE A 172 3.29 -1.90 12.27
N VAL A 173 3.49 -3.13 12.75
CA VAL A 173 3.02 -3.60 14.06
C VAL A 173 3.45 -2.68 15.20
N ALA A 174 4.74 -2.33 15.26
CA ALA A 174 5.28 -1.46 16.30
C ALA A 174 4.71 -0.04 16.22
N ALA A 175 4.58 0.51 15.00
CA ALA A 175 3.97 1.82 14.76
C ALA A 175 2.49 1.84 15.19
N ALA A 176 1.71 0.82 14.81
CA ALA A 176 0.32 0.68 15.20
C ALA A 176 0.16 0.58 16.72
N ARG A 177 1.02 -0.19 17.40
CA ARG A 177 1.02 -0.28 18.87
C ARG A 177 1.28 1.07 19.52
N LYS A 178 2.21 1.87 18.98
CA LYS A 178 2.50 3.23 19.49
C LYS A 178 1.32 4.18 19.31
N THR A 179 0.64 4.10 18.16
CA THR A 179 -0.47 4.98 17.79
C THR A 179 -1.77 4.62 18.50
N PHE A 180 -2.17 3.34 18.47
CA PHE A 180 -3.50 2.89 18.94
C PHE A 180 -3.46 2.17 20.29
N GLY A 181 -2.29 1.76 20.78
CA GLY A 181 -2.17 0.94 21.98
C GLY A 181 -2.58 1.61 23.29
N LYS A 182 -2.72 2.95 23.32
CA LYS A 182 -3.23 3.69 24.49
C LYS A 182 -4.75 3.79 24.53
N GLU A 183 -5.39 3.76 23.36
CA GLU A 183 -6.84 3.94 23.25
C GLU A 183 -7.60 2.64 23.59
N TYR A 184 -6.91 1.48 23.61
CA TYR A 184 -7.51 0.15 23.86
C TYR A 184 -6.53 -0.80 24.58
N SER A 185 -6.97 -1.44 25.67
CA SER A 185 -6.21 -2.43 26.46
C SER A 185 -7.12 -3.60 26.91
N PRO A 186 -6.67 -4.87 26.97
CA PRO A 186 -5.51 -5.52 26.33
C PRO A 186 -5.89 -6.85 25.62
N VAL A 187 -5.86 -6.92 24.28
CA VAL A 187 -5.56 -8.19 23.57
C VAL A 187 -4.81 -7.82 22.28
N HIS A 188 -3.58 -7.35 22.43
CA HIS A 188 -2.70 -7.07 21.29
C HIS A 188 -1.79 -8.27 21.04
N GLU A 189 -2.34 -9.39 20.59
CA GLU A 189 -1.52 -10.41 19.91
C GLU A 189 -1.31 -9.93 18.49
N ILE A 190 -0.33 -9.04 18.35
CA ILE A 190 0.16 -8.68 17.04
C ILE A 190 1.10 -9.80 16.62
N SER A 191 0.56 -10.72 15.82
CA SER A 191 1.27 -11.87 15.29
C SER A 191 1.61 -11.65 13.83
N ASP A 192 2.85 -11.97 13.51
CA ASP A 192 3.33 -12.15 12.15
C ASP A 192 2.73 -13.46 11.61
N SER A 193 2.07 -13.40 10.44
CA SER A 193 1.47 -14.60 9.83
C SER A 193 2.53 -15.61 9.35
N THR A 194 3.82 -15.27 9.40
CA THR A 194 4.91 -16.20 9.02
C THR A 194 5.46 -17.05 10.17
N HIS A 195 5.15 -16.76 11.44
CA HIS A 195 5.70 -17.53 12.57
C HIS A 195 4.68 -17.81 13.68
N ARG A 196 3.71 -18.69 13.41
CA ARG A 196 3.03 -19.46 14.47
C ARG A 196 3.90 -20.65 14.89
N THR A 197 4.85 -20.46 15.78
CA THR A 197 5.32 -21.57 16.62
C THR A 197 4.37 -21.71 17.80
N ALA A 198 3.68 -22.85 17.85
CA ALA A 198 2.82 -23.25 18.94
C ALA A 198 3.63 -23.29 20.25
N THR A 199 3.38 -22.35 21.17
CA THR A 199 3.69 -22.59 22.59
C THR A 199 2.92 -21.61 23.48
N ARG A 200 1.77 -22.07 23.99
CA ARG A 200 1.27 -21.60 25.29
C ARG A 200 0.46 -22.71 25.95
N ALA A 201 1.17 -23.66 26.56
CA ALA A 201 0.61 -24.42 27.67
C ALA A 201 0.43 -23.45 28.85
N ARG A 202 -0.78 -23.38 29.40
CA ARG A 202 -1.09 -22.61 30.61
C ARG A 202 -0.51 -23.35 31.82
N PRO A 203 0.02 -22.66 32.84
CA PRO A 203 0.18 -23.26 34.16
C PRO A 203 -1.18 -23.30 34.88
N HIS A 204 -1.44 -24.42 35.55
CA HIS A 204 -2.42 -24.55 36.62
C HIS A 204 -1.87 -23.92 37.91
#